data_AF-A0A7V0Q5H2-F1
#
_entry.id   AF-A0A7V0Q5H2-F1
#
_cell.length_a   1.000
_cell.length_b   1.000
_cell.length_c   1.000
_cell.angle_alpha   90.00
_cell.angle_beta   90.00
_cell.angle_gamma   90.00
#
_symmetry.space_group_name_H-M   'P 1'
#
loop_
_entity.id
_entity.type
_entity.pdbx_description
1 polymer ?
#
loop_
_entity_poly.entity_id
_entity_poly.type
_entity_poly.pdbx_seq_one_letter_code
_entity_poly.pdbx_strand_id
1 'polypeptide(L)' 'MCGIVGYVGPRQAQDVLVASLRRLEYRGYDSAGIAVSNGGAIEIRKAAGKLDRMAAMVEADPLA' A
#
# COMPACT_ATOMS: atom_id res chain seq x y z
N MET A 1 13.64 -10.15 0.51
CA MET A 1 12.62 -11.02 -0.12
C MET A 1 11.38 -10.14 -0.34
N CYS A 2 10.58 -10.33 -1.39
CA CYS A 2 9.44 -9.45 -1.65
C CYS A 2 8.12 -10.10 -1.15
N GLY A 3 7.19 -9.27 -0.66
CA GLY A 3 5.82 -9.66 -0.32
C GLY A 3 4.84 -8.90 -1.21
N ILE A 4 3.79 -9.58 -1.68
CA ILE A 4 2.77 -9.00 -2.56
C ILE A 4 1.39 -9.37 -1.99
N VAL A 5 0.47 -8.39 -1.99
CA VAL A 5 -0.93 -8.55 -1.58
C VAL A 5 -1.82 -7.84 -2.59
N GLY A 6 -3.05 -8.32 -2.73
CA GLY A 6 -4.07 -7.71 -3.57
C GLY A 6 -5.42 -7.75 -2.88
N TYR A 7 -6.26 -6.76 -3.19
CA TYR A 7 -7.61 -6.67 -2.67
C TYR A 7 -8.57 -6.20 -3.77
N VAL A 8 -9.71 -6.88 -3.86
CA VAL A 8 -10.86 -6.49 -4.70
C VAL A 8 -12.09 -6.62 -3.83
N GLY A 9 -12.89 -5.56 -3.74
CA GLY A 9 -14.12 -5.58 -2.95
C GLY A 9 -14.58 -4.19 -2.54
N PRO A 10 -15.61 -4.11 -1.68
CA PRO A 10 -16.31 -2.85 -1.39
C PRO A 10 -15.63 -1.98 -0.32
N ARG A 11 -14.57 -2.45 0.34
CA ARG A 11 -13.85 -1.66 1.36
C ARG A 11 -12.88 -0.72 0.67
N GLN A 12 -12.45 0.32 1.40
CA GLN A 12 -11.38 1.16 0.90
C GLN A 12 -10.09 0.34 0.72
N ALA A 13 -9.58 0.30 -0.51
CA ALA A 13 -8.49 -0.61 -0.87
C ALA A 13 -7.19 -0.24 -0.15
N GLN A 14 -6.93 1.06 0.02
CA GLN A 14 -5.71 1.54 0.69
C GLN A 14 -5.55 0.93 2.09
N ASP A 15 -6.62 0.90 2.90
CA ASP A 15 -6.55 0.45 4.30
C ASP A 15 -6.28 -1.05 4.37
N VAL A 16 -6.93 -1.82 3.48
CA VAL A 16 -6.73 -3.26 3.37
C VAL A 16 -5.31 -3.58 2.93
N LEU A 17 -4.79 -2.87 1.93
CA LEU A 17 -3.44 -3.09 1.42
C LEU A 17 -2.38 -2.74 2.47
N VAL A 18 -2.49 -1.58 3.14
CA VAL A 18 -1.55 -1.17 4.20
C VAL A 18 -1.55 -2.18 5.35
N ALA A 19 -2.72 -2.59 5.83
CA ALA A 19 -2.83 -3.58 6.91
C ALA A 19 -2.26 -4.95 6.51
N SER A 20 -2.44 -5.36 5.25
CA SER A 20 -1.93 -6.63 4.73
C SER A 20 -0.41 -6.59 4.53
N LEU A 21 0.13 -5.48 4.03
CA LEU A 21 1.57 -5.26 3.89
C LEU A 21 2.28 -5.26 5.25
N ARG A 22 1.68 -4.69 6.31
CA ARG A 22 2.22 -4.73 7.68
C ARG A 22 2.48 -6.17 8.15
N ARG A 23 1.61 -7.12 7.79
CA ARG A 23 1.77 -8.54 8.12
C ARG A 23 2.92 -9.21 7.35
N LEU A 24 3.35 -8.63 6.23
CA LEU A 24 4.43 -9.14 5.38
C LEU A 24 5.76 -8.40 5.56
N GLU A 25 5.81 -7.38 6.40
CA GLU A 25 6.99 -6.50 6.56
C GLU A 25 8.25 -7.28 6.99
N TYR A 26 8.10 -8.42 7.67
CA TYR A 26 9.21 -9.32 8.01
C TYR A 26 9.98 -9.86 6.79
N ARG A 27 9.40 -9.82 5.58
CA ARG A 27 10.04 -10.32 4.35
C ARG A 27 10.91 -9.27 3.67
N GLY A 28 10.60 -7.99 3.81
CA GLY A 28 11.26 -6.92 3.07
C GLY A 28 10.93 -5.53 3.60
N TYR A 29 11.96 -4.70 3.68
CA TYR A 29 11.94 -3.36 4.28
C TYR A 29 12.74 -2.33 3.45
N ASP A 30 13.19 -2.72 2.26
CA ASP A 30 13.97 -1.84 1.38
C ASP A 30 13.07 -0.84 0.63
N SER A 31 11.80 -1.20 0.39
CA SER A 31 10.78 -0.33 -0.19
C SER A 31 9.37 -0.89 0.01
N ALA A 32 8.37 -0.03 -0.13
CA ALA A 32 6.97 -0.42 -0.16
C ALA A 32 6.19 0.44 -1.18
N GLY A 33 5.10 -0.11 -1.71
CA GLY A 33 4.19 0.65 -2.55
C GLY A 33 2.84 -0.03 -2.71
N ILE A 34 1.83 0.79 -3.00
CA ILE A 34 0.47 0.36 -3.29
C ILE A 34 -0.03 1.10 -4.54
N ALA A 35 -0.92 0.43 -5.27
CA ALA A 35 -1.63 1.00 -6.39
C ALA A 35 -3.12 0.69 -6.21
N VAL A 36 -3.97 1.69 -6.40
CA VAL A 36 -5.43 1.58 -6.27
C VAL A 36 -6.08 2.00 -7.58
N SER A 37 -7.14 1.30 -7.96
CA SER A 37 -7.94 1.59 -9.15
C SER A 37 -9.41 1.38 -8.83
N ASN A 38 -10.16 2.47 -8.78
CA ASN A 38 -11.61 2.48 -8.53
C ASN A 38 -12.39 2.79 -9.81
N GLY A 39 -12.09 2.08 -10.90
CA GLY A 39 -12.76 2.25 -12.20
C GLY A 39 -12.33 3.48 -13.00
N GLY A 40 -11.34 4.23 -12.50
CA GLY A 40 -10.75 5.39 -13.15
C GLY A 40 -9.25 5.22 -13.40
N ALA A 41 -8.48 6.29 -13.19
CA ALA A 41 -7.02 6.24 -13.26
C ALA A 41 -6.44 5.38 -12.12
N ILE A 42 -5.25 4.81 -12.36
CA ILE A 42 -4.51 4.12 -11.31
C ILE A 42 -3.73 5.17 -10.53
N GLU A 43 -3.99 5.25 -9.23
CA GLU A 43 -3.19 6.04 -8.33
C GLU A 43 -2.16 5.17 -7.61
N ILE A 44 -0.95 5.71 -7.45
CA ILE A 44 0.19 4.97 -6.93
C ILE A 44 0.85 5.78 -5.83
N ARG A 45 1.19 5.13 -4.72
CA ARG A 45 2.11 5.66 -3.71
C ARG A 45 3.21 4.65 -3.45
N LYS A 46 4.46 5.12 -3.44
CA LYS A 46 5.65 4.30 -3.21
C LYS A 46 6.68 5.07 -2.39
N ALA A 47 7.39 4.38 -1.52
CA ALA A 47 8.52 4.93 -0.80
C ALA A 47 9.65 3.90 -0.68
N ALA A 48 10.90 4.39 -0.68
CA ALA A 48 12.04 3.60 -0.25
C ALA A 48 12.08 3.51 1.29
N GLY A 49 12.61 2.40 1.80
CA GLY A 49 12.66 2.08 3.23
C GLY A 49 11.40 1.40 3.74
N LYS A 50 11.19 1.52 5.05
CA LYS A 50 10.13 0.81 5.78
C LYS A 50 8.72 1.20 5.33
N LEU A 51 7.78 0.28 5.54
CA LEU A 51 6.38 0.47 5.20
C LEU A 51 5.78 1.73 5.83
N ASP A 52 6.15 2.04 7.08
CA ASP A 52 5.66 3.22 7.80
C ASP A 52 5.87 4.53 7.06
N ARG A 53 6.94 4.66 6.27
CA ARG A 53 7.18 5.87 5.48
C ARG A 53 6.13 6.05 4.40
N MET A 54 5.81 4.96 3.70
CA MET A 54 4.77 4.96 2.66
C MET A 54 3.38 5.10 3.29
N ALA A 55 3.13 4.45 4.44
CA ALA A 55 1.87 4.58 5.18
C ALA A 55 1.60 6.02 5.61
N ALA A 56 2.60 6.73 6.15
CA ALA A 56 2.46 8.15 6.50
C ALA A 56 2.14 9.04 5.29
N MET A 57 2.68 8.72 4.10
CA MET A 57 2.34 9.44 2.86
C MET A 57 0.88 9.20 2.46
N VAL A 58 0.39 7.97 2.59
CA VAL A 58 -1.01 7.61 2.28
C VAL A 58 -1.98 8.24 3.29
N GLU A 59 -1.58 8.37 4.56
CA GLU A 59 -2.40 9.07 5.56
C GLU A 59 -2.48 10.58 5.27
N ALA A 60 -1.38 11.19 4.82
CA ALA A 60 -1.33 12.61 4.48
C ALA A 60 -2.01 12.95 3.14
N ASP A 61 -1.96 12.03 2.18
CA ASP A 61 -2.52 12.17 0.84
C ASP A 61 -3.15 10.83 0.39
N PRO A 62 -4.41 10.58 0.82
CA PRO A 62 -5.12 9.32 0.55
C PRO A 62 -5.35 9.05 -0.93
N LEU A 63 -5.43 7.77 -1.28
CA LEU A 63 -5.71 7.30 -2.64
C LEU A 63 -7.23 7.24 -2.85
N ALA A 64 -7.72 7.69 -4.01
CA ALA A 64 -9.16 7.69 -4.32
C ALA A 64 -9.70 6.31 -4.70
#